data_AF-A0AA47M045-F1
#
_entry.id   AF-A0AA47M045-F1
#
_cell.length_a   1.000
_cell.length_b   1.000
_cell.length_c   1.000
_cell.angle_alpha   90.00
_cell.angle_beta   90.00
_cell.angle_gamma   90.00
#
_symmetry.space_group_name_H-M   'P 1'
#
loop_
_entity.id
_entity.type
_entity.pdbx_description
1 polymer ?
#
loop_
_entity_poly.entity_id
_entity_poly.type
_entity_poly.pdbx_seq_one_letter_code
_entity_poly.pdbx_strand_id
1 'polypeptide(L)'
;MDIIVTEGVKIPNAVLVSGLTNTEVDNEVFEFLKQYGSISRIIKLPTTDPVTQAIVEFEYGSAVKDLETTRLPYRRPCVTKPEVIHHVQSLASVYTSDVGTSATETYLSGLKDLAKMSGMDFGDILRKELARISESVSTETPVDTSETPVETEPPLTQSDIQATAPSFVSVPTEVSQTFSRPQTGTEVRDLLFPV
;
A
#
# COMPACT_ATOMS: atom_id res chain seq x y z
N MET A 1 7.13 23.73 11.79
CA MET A 1 5.95 22.86 11.65
C MET A 1 6.30 21.80 10.62
N ASP A 2 5.88 20.56 10.82
CA ASP A 2 6.21 19.45 9.92
C ASP A 2 5.52 19.66 8.55
N ILE A 3 6.26 19.48 7.46
CA ILE A 3 5.77 19.69 6.10
C ILE A 3 4.68 18.68 5.73
N ILE A 4 4.69 17.49 6.31
CA ILE A 4 3.64 16.48 6.10
C ILE A 4 2.30 16.96 6.63
N VAL A 5 2.30 17.55 7.83
CA VAL A 5 1.09 18.11 8.45
C VAL A 5 0.66 19.37 7.70
N THR A 6 1.62 20.21 7.31
CA THR A 6 1.35 21.48 6.62
C THR A 6 0.73 21.25 5.23
N GLU A 7 1.22 20.27 4.49
CA GLU A 7 0.77 19.95 3.13
C GLU A 7 -0.38 18.91 3.11
N GLY A 8 -0.76 18.37 4.27
CA GLY A 8 -1.80 17.35 4.39
C GLY A 8 -1.47 16.09 3.58
N VAL A 9 -0.23 15.61 3.66
CA VAL A 9 0.23 14.45 2.88
C VAL A 9 -0.38 13.16 3.40
N LYS A 10 -0.94 12.35 2.49
CA LYS A 10 -1.39 10.99 2.83
C LYS A 10 -0.20 10.06 2.91
N ILE A 11 0.35 9.91 4.12
CA ILE A 11 1.50 9.04 4.42
C ILE A 11 1.41 7.64 3.76
N PRO A 12 0.30 6.88 3.83
CA PRO A 12 0.24 5.55 3.22
C PRO A 12 0.28 5.55 1.69
N ASN A 13 0.08 6.71 1.06
CA ASN A 13 0.11 6.88 -0.40
C ASN A 13 1.40 7.56 -0.85
N ALA A 14 2.37 7.80 0.04
CA ALA A 14 3.53 8.61 -0.25
C ALA A 14 4.86 7.86 -0.05
N VAL A 15 5.84 8.24 -0.86
CA VAL A 15 7.22 7.78 -0.75
C VAL A 15 8.16 8.97 -0.64
N LEU A 16 9.25 8.80 0.11
CA LEU A 16 10.34 9.74 0.20
C LEU A 16 11.39 9.41 -0.87
N VAL A 17 11.76 10.40 -1.66
CA VAL A 17 12.86 10.32 -2.63
C VAL A 17 13.96 11.27 -2.19
N SER A 18 15.13 10.70 -1.90
CA SER A 18 16.34 11.44 -1.53
C SER A 18 17.41 11.31 -2.61
N GLY A 19 18.39 12.21 -2.64
CA GLY A 19 19.44 12.21 -3.67
C GLY A 19 19.08 12.98 -4.93
N LEU A 20 18.09 13.88 -4.84
CA LEU A 20 17.69 14.72 -5.96
C LEU A 20 18.72 15.83 -6.19
N THR A 21 18.85 16.23 -7.45
CA THR A 21 19.78 17.29 -7.92
C THR A 21 19.06 18.59 -8.28
N ASN A 22 17.73 18.61 -8.28
CA ASN A 22 16.87 19.66 -8.83
C ASN A 22 17.14 19.96 -10.31
N THR A 23 17.59 18.96 -11.07
CA THR A 23 17.79 19.07 -12.51
C THR A 23 16.85 18.12 -13.26
N GLU A 24 16.76 18.22 -14.58
CA GLU A 24 15.93 17.33 -15.41
C GLU A 24 16.27 15.85 -15.25
N VAL A 25 17.48 15.54 -14.76
CA VAL A 25 17.95 14.19 -14.46
C VAL A 25 17.04 13.49 -13.43
N ASP A 26 16.45 14.25 -12.52
CA ASP A 26 15.54 13.71 -11.50
C ASP A 26 14.21 13.24 -12.10
N ASN A 27 13.85 13.66 -13.33
CA ASN A 27 12.66 13.15 -14.01
C ASN A 27 12.73 11.64 -14.22
N GLU A 28 13.93 11.07 -14.35
CA GLU A 28 14.09 9.63 -14.52
C GLU A 28 13.49 8.84 -13.35
N VAL A 29 13.67 9.29 -12.10
CA VAL A 29 13.10 8.60 -10.93
C VAL A 29 11.59 8.77 -10.87
N PHE A 30 11.05 9.92 -11.26
CA PHE A 30 9.60 10.13 -11.31
C PHE A 30 8.95 9.27 -12.41
N GLU A 31 9.56 9.17 -13.59
CA GLU A 31 9.09 8.26 -14.65
C GLU A 31 9.15 6.78 -14.24
N PHE A 32 10.14 6.39 -13.43
CA PHE A 32 10.17 5.05 -12.84
C PHE A 32 9.02 4.83 -11.87
N LEU A 33 8.73 5.80 -11.00
CA LEU A 33 7.65 5.70 -10.03
C LEU A 33 6.26 5.65 -10.69
N LYS A 34 6.08 6.32 -11.83
CA LYS A 34 4.83 6.25 -12.62
C LYS A 34 4.48 4.83 -13.09
N GLN A 35 5.44 3.91 -13.14
CA GLN A 35 5.17 2.51 -13.53
C GLN A 35 4.36 1.74 -12.47
N TYR A 36 4.33 2.23 -11.23
CA TYR A 36 3.60 1.62 -10.12
C TYR A 36 2.24 2.29 -9.87
N GLY A 37 2.05 3.52 -10.35
CA GLY A 37 0.77 4.21 -10.26
C GLY A 37 0.85 5.69 -10.64
N SER A 38 -0.32 6.31 -10.75
CA SER A 38 -0.47 7.75 -11.02
C SER A 38 0.04 8.59 -9.85
N ILE A 39 0.97 9.50 -10.12
CA ILE A 39 1.47 10.47 -9.16
C ILE A 39 0.46 11.62 -9.07
N SER A 40 -0.07 11.86 -7.87
CA SER A 40 -0.98 12.96 -7.58
C SER A 40 -0.22 14.29 -7.45
N ARG A 41 0.88 14.29 -6.69
CA ARG A 41 1.73 15.48 -6.49
C ARG A 41 3.14 15.13 -6.05
N ILE A 42 4.06 16.07 -6.29
CA ILE A 42 5.45 16.01 -5.84
C ILE A 42 5.73 17.25 -4.98
N ILE A 43 6.13 17.04 -3.74
CA ILE A 43 6.41 18.11 -2.76
C ILE A 43 7.90 18.13 -2.51
N LYS A 44 8.57 19.21 -2.89
CA LYS A 44 10.01 19.37 -2.65
C LYS A 44 10.25 19.79 -1.21
N LEU A 45 11.16 19.08 -0.53
CA LEU A 45 11.54 19.39 0.83
C LEU A 45 12.66 20.44 0.83
N PRO A 46 12.50 21.54 1.58
CA PRO A 46 13.60 22.48 1.77
C PRO A 46 14.65 21.86 2.69
N THR A 47 15.72 21.33 2.11
CA THR A 47 16.87 20.79 2.84
C THR A 47 18.02 21.80 2.88
N THR A 48 18.60 21.98 4.06
CA THR A 48 19.87 22.71 4.28
C THR A 48 21.09 21.91 3.79
N ASP A 49 20.92 20.60 3.62
CA ASP A 49 21.93 19.67 3.12
C ASP A 49 22.05 19.73 1.58
N PRO A 50 23.21 19.36 1.02
CA PRO A 50 23.41 19.30 -0.44
C PRO A 50 22.52 18.25 -1.13
N VAL A 51 22.01 17.29 -0.35
CA VAL A 51 21.16 16.20 -0.83
C VAL A 51 19.71 16.65 -0.75
N THR A 52 19.10 16.96 -1.89
CA THR A 52 17.71 17.39 -1.91
C THR A 52 16.76 16.20 -1.88
N GLN A 53 15.60 16.42 -1.25
CA GLN A 53 14.59 15.40 -1.04
C GLN A 53 13.23 15.88 -1.55
N ALA A 54 12.39 14.95 -1.96
CA ALA A 54 10.99 15.22 -2.29
C ALA A 54 10.09 14.08 -1.83
N ILE A 55 8.86 14.43 -1.50
CA ILE A 55 7.80 13.48 -1.23
C ILE A 55 7.01 13.32 -2.53
N VAL A 56 6.82 12.07 -2.94
CA VAL A 56 5.99 11.73 -4.09
C VAL A 56 4.74 11.06 -3.55
N GLU A 57 3.58 11.69 -3.75
CA GLU A 57 2.29 11.16 -3.35
C GLU A 57 1.57 10.58 -4.56
N PHE A 58 1.15 9.32 -4.44
CA PHE A 58 0.33 8.62 -5.41
C PHE A 58 -1.15 8.88 -5.17
N GLU A 59 -1.97 8.75 -6.21
CA GLU A 59 -3.43 8.82 -6.08
C GLU A 59 -3.96 7.70 -5.17
N TYR A 60 -3.34 6.52 -5.23
CA TYR A 60 -3.76 5.32 -4.50
C TYR A 60 -2.60 4.67 -3.75
N GLY A 61 -2.86 4.22 -2.51
CA GLY A 61 -1.87 3.54 -1.67
C GLY A 61 -1.48 2.14 -2.16
N SER A 62 -2.21 1.57 -3.13
CA SER A 62 -1.81 0.32 -3.80
C SER A 62 -0.46 0.46 -4.50
N ALA A 63 -0.19 1.63 -5.11
CA ALA A 63 1.09 1.89 -5.76
C ALA A 63 2.28 1.79 -4.78
N VAL A 64 2.09 2.29 -3.56
CA VAL A 64 3.12 2.20 -2.51
C VAL A 64 3.25 0.76 -2.01
N LYS A 65 2.15 0.04 -1.79
CA LYS A 65 2.19 -1.38 -1.38
C LYS A 65 2.90 -2.26 -2.41
N ASP A 66 2.65 -2.04 -3.69
CA ASP A 66 3.31 -2.76 -4.77
C ASP A 66 4.81 -2.42 -4.78
N LEU A 67 5.18 -1.15 -4.62
CA LEU A 67 6.58 -0.72 -4.53
C LEU A 67 7.29 -1.30 -3.30
N GLU A 68 6.62 -1.34 -2.14
CA GLU A 68 7.10 -1.94 -0.89
C GLU A 68 7.39 -3.42 -1.05
N THR A 69 6.46 -4.16 -1.67
CA THR A 69 6.59 -5.62 -1.85
C THR A 69 7.71 -5.97 -2.82
N THR A 70 7.95 -5.13 -3.82
CA THR A 70 8.79 -5.49 -4.96
C THR A 70 10.20 -4.92 -4.88
N ARG A 71 10.38 -3.73 -4.30
CA ARG A 71 11.63 -2.94 -4.48
C ARG A 71 12.12 -2.14 -3.27
N LEU A 72 11.31 -1.81 -2.27
CA LEU A 72 11.76 -0.92 -1.19
C LEU A 72 12.51 -1.66 -0.06
N PRO A 73 13.50 -0.99 0.59
CA PRO A 73 14.08 0.29 0.20
C PRO A 73 14.93 0.15 -1.09
N TYR A 74 14.73 1.06 -2.05
CA TYR A 74 15.36 0.97 -3.37
C TYR A 74 16.45 2.03 -3.56
N ARG A 75 17.60 1.62 -4.08
CA ARG A 75 18.68 2.53 -4.51
C ARG A 75 18.82 2.44 -6.02
N ARG A 76 18.56 3.56 -6.70
CA ARG A 76 18.61 3.64 -8.16
C ARG A 76 19.71 4.61 -8.61
N PRO A 77 20.76 4.13 -9.28
CA PRO A 77 21.66 5.01 -10.02
C PRO A 77 20.91 5.63 -11.19
N CYS A 78 21.11 6.93 -11.40
CA CYS A 78 20.63 7.59 -12.61
C CYS A 78 21.31 7.01 -13.85
N VAL A 79 20.55 6.86 -14.94
CA VAL A 79 21.04 6.31 -16.20
C VAL A 79 21.98 7.29 -16.89
N THR A 80 21.63 8.58 -16.87
CA THR A 80 22.41 9.64 -17.53
C THR A 80 23.66 10.05 -16.71
N LYS A 81 23.57 9.98 -15.38
CA LYS A 81 24.67 10.34 -14.45
C LYS A 81 24.75 9.31 -13.32
N PRO A 82 25.53 8.23 -13.47
CA PRO A 82 25.58 7.14 -12.48
C PRO A 82 26.12 7.57 -11.10
N GLU A 83 26.74 8.74 -11.01
CA GLU A 83 27.18 9.39 -9.78
C GLU A 83 26.00 9.84 -8.90
N VAL A 84 24.83 10.09 -9.51
CA VAL A 84 23.60 10.48 -8.83
C VAL A 84 22.82 9.23 -8.48
N ILE A 85 22.68 8.97 -7.18
CA ILE A 85 21.92 7.82 -6.67
C ILE A 85 20.66 8.34 -5.99
N HIS A 86 19.52 7.98 -6.55
CA HIS A 86 18.21 8.23 -5.96
C HIS A 86 17.87 7.14 -4.95
N HIS A 87 17.48 7.55 -3.76
CA HIS A 87 17.03 6.66 -2.68
C HIS A 87 15.53 6.80 -2.54
N VAL A 88 14.80 5.69 -2.75
CA VAL A 88 13.34 5.67 -2.57
C VAL A 88 13.01 4.83 -1.35
N GLN A 89 12.20 5.39 -0.45
CA GLN A 89 11.74 4.75 0.79
C GLN A 89 10.26 5.04 1.04
N SER A 90 9.57 4.11 1.71
CA SER A 90 8.19 4.33 2.14
C SER A 90 8.16 5.45 3.17
N LEU A 91 7.27 6.44 2.97
CA LEU A 91 7.14 7.53 3.93
C LEU A 91 6.59 7.01 5.27
N ALA A 92 5.72 6.00 5.24
CA ALA A 92 5.23 5.34 6.44
C ALA A 92 6.38 4.73 7.26
N SER A 93 7.31 4.03 6.59
CA SER A 93 8.48 3.45 7.26
C SER A 93 9.31 4.52 7.98
N VAL A 94 9.63 5.63 7.32
CA VAL A 94 10.44 6.72 7.89
C VAL A 94 9.75 7.33 9.11
N TYR A 95 8.44 7.55 9.05
CA TYR A 95 7.69 8.13 10.16
C TYR A 95 7.54 7.17 11.34
N THR A 96 7.38 5.87 11.08
CA THR A 96 7.30 4.88 12.17
C THR A 96 8.63 4.65 12.87
N SER A 97 9.77 4.75 12.16
CA SER A 97 11.09 4.55 12.79
C SER A 97 11.56 5.80 13.53
N ASP A 98 11.41 6.99 12.94
CA ASP A 98 12.16 8.16 13.38
C ASP A 98 11.29 9.15 14.19
N VAL A 99 10.11 9.51 13.65
CA VAL A 99 9.28 10.58 14.23
C VAL A 99 8.35 10.05 15.33
N GLY A 100 7.70 8.90 15.09
CA GLY A 100 6.81 8.27 16.06
C GLY A 100 7.54 7.88 17.35
N THR A 101 8.75 7.33 17.21
CA THR A 101 9.61 6.95 18.35
C THR A 101 10.03 8.18 19.16
N SER A 102 10.52 9.23 18.49
CA SER A 102 11.02 10.44 19.16
C SER A 102 9.94 11.22 19.90
N ALA A 103 8.76 11.40 19.29
CA ALA A 103 7.65 12.11 19.93
C ALA A 103 7.14 11.35 21.15
N THR A 104 6.98 10.03 21.03
CA THR A 104 6.56 9.16 22.15
C THR A 104 7.61 9.13 23.25
N GLU A 105 8.90 9.08 22.89
CA GLU A 105 10.01 9.13 23.85
C GLU A 105 10.04 10.46 24.61
N THR A 106 9.82 11.59 23.93
CA THR A 106 9.74 12.92 24.55
C THR A 106 8.57 13.01 25.54
N TYR A 107 7.43 12.44 25.19
CA TYR A 107 6.29 12.37 26.12
C TYR A 107 6.60 11.47 27.32
N LEU A 108 7.15 10.27 27.09
CA LEU A 108 7.50 9.33 28.16
C LEU A 108 8.61 9.87 29.08
N SER A 109 9.57 10.62 28.55
CA SER A 109 10.59 11.29 29.35
C SER A 109 9.97 12.40 30.21
N GLY A 110 9.04 13.19 29.65
CA GLY A 110 8.25 14.16 30.40
C GLY A 110 7.45 13.53 31.55
N LEU A 111 6.83 12.36 31.32
CA LEU A 111 6.13 11.61 32.37
C LEU A 111 7.09 11.08 33.45
N LYS A 112 8.30 10.63 33.07
CA LYS A 112 9.34 10.23 34.04
C LYS A 112 9.79 11.41 34.90
N ASP A 113 9.94 12.59 34.31
CA ASP A 113 10.34 13.78 35.05
C ASP A 113 9.22 14.28 35.97
N LEU A 114 7.96 14.19 35.53
CA LEU A 114 6.80 14.43 36.38
C LEU A 114 6.76 13.48 37.58
N ALA A 115 7.06 12.20 37.39
CA ALA A 115 7.15 11.21 38.47
C ALA A 115 8.22 11.61 39.51
N LYS A 116 9.42 12.00 39.04
CA LYS A 116 10.51 12.48 39.93
C LYS A 116 10.11 13.72 40.73
N MET A 117 9.45 14.69 40.09
CA MET A 117 9.06 15.95 40.75
C MET A 117 7.89 15.78 41.73
N SER A 118 6.97 14.86 41.43
CA SER A 118 5.76 14.62 42.24
C SER A 118 5.95 13.58 43.34
N GLY A 119 7.01 12.77 43.29
CA GLY A 119 7.21 11.64 44.19
C GLY A 119 6.25 10.47 43.95
N MET A 120 5.47 10.50 42.87
CA MET A 120 4.58 9.42 42.47
C MET A 120 5.32 8.38 41.62
N ASP A 121 4.86 7.12 41.67
CA ASP A 121 5.39 6.08 40.78
C ASP A 121 5.10 6.42 39.32
N PHE A 122 6.10 6.19 38.45
CA PHE A 122 5.96 6.41 37.02
C PHE A 122 4.84 5.56 36.42
N GLY A 123 4.67 4.32 36.87
CA GLY A 123 3.63 3.42 36.40
C GLY A 123 2.23 3.93 36.75
N ASP A 124 2.04 4.56 37.90
CA ASP A 124 0.75 5.14 38.31
C ASP A 124 0.38 6.37 37.48
N ILE A 125 1.35 7.24 37.20
CA ILE A 125 1.17 8.37 36.29
C ILE A 125 0.83 7.88 34.88
N LEU A 126 1.58 6.90 34.37
CA LEU A 126 1.35 6.36 33.03
C LEU A 126 -0.03 5.71 32.91
N ARG A 127 -0.47 4.93 33.90
CA ARG A 127 -1.82 4.33 33.94
C ARG A 127 -2.91 5.40 33.94
N LYS A 128 -2.73 6.48 34.70
CA LYS A 128 -3.66 7.61 34.74
C LYS A 128 -3.79 8.28 33.37
N GLU A 129 -2.69 8.54 32.69
CA GLU A 129 -2.72 9.15 31.36
C GLU A 129 -3.30 8.19 30.29
N LEU A 130 -3.00 6.89 30.34
CA LEU A 130 -3.61 5.90 29.46
C LEU A 130 -5.13 5.78 29.68
N ALA A 131 -5.59 5.86 30.93
CA ALA A 131 -7.02 5.89 31.23
C ALA A 131 -7.69 7.11 30.60
N ARG A 132 -7.06 8.29 30.70
CA ARG A 132 -7.54 9.53 30.07
C ARG A 132 -7.62 9.43 28.54
N ILE A 133 -6.63 8.79 27.90
CA ILE A 133 -6.65 8.53 26.46
C ILE A 133 -7.82 7.60 26.09
N SER A 134 -8.03 6.51 26.84
CA SER A 134 -9.12 5.56 26.57
C SER A 134 -10.51 6.19 26.65
N GLU A 135 -10.69 7.18 27.53
CA GLU A 135 -11.93 7.97 27.64
C GLU A 135 -12.15 8.83 26.39
N SER A 136 -11.11 9.50 25.89
CA SER A 136 -11.20 10.34 24.69
C SER A 136 -11.45 9.57 23.38
N VAL A 137 -10.88 8.36 23.23
CA VAL A 137 -11.05 7.53 22.03
C VAL A 137 -12.45 6.91 21.96
N SER A 138 -13.06 6.60 23.11
CA SER A 138 -14.40 6.00 23.16
C SER A 138 -15.53 6.95 22.73
N THR A 139 -15.27 8.26 22.70
CA THR A 139 -16.22 9.30 22.27
C THR A 139 -16.26 9.54 20.77
N GLU A 140 -15.37 8.94 19.97
CA GLU A 140 -15.39 9.05 18.51
C GLU A 140 -16.20 7.89 17.90
N THR A 141 -17.52 7.91 18.08
CA THR A 141 -18.43 7.04 17.33
C THR A 141 -18.66 7.63 15.93
N PRO A 142 -18.55 6.84 14.84
CA PRO A 142 -18.98 7.30 13.53
C PRO A 142 -20.48 7.52 13.59
N VAL A 143 -20.94 8.70 13.14
CA VAL A 143 -22.35 8.99 12.94
C VAL A 143 -22.86 8.07 11.84
N ASP A 144 -23.39 6.93 12.26
CA ASP A 144 -24.09 5.98 11.41
C ASP A 144 -25.40 6.66 10.97
N THR A 145 -25.38 7.20 9.75
CA THR A 145 -26.57 7.75 9.11
C THR A 145 -27.44 6.58 8.70
N SER A 146 -28.20 6.07 9.66
CA SER A 146 -29.29 5.13 9.45
C SER A 146 -30.50 5.89 8.92
N GLU A 147 -30.50 6.14 7.61
CA GLU A 147 -31.73 6.53 6.91
C GLU A 147 -32.65 5.31 6.78
N THR A 148 -33.87 5.56 7.21
CA THR A 148 -34.99 4.66 7.43
C THR A 148 -35.52 4.06 6.12
N PRO A 149 -35.94 2.78 6.07
CA PRO A 149 -36.60 2.23 4.87
C PRO A 149 -38.05 2.72 4.82
N VAL A 150 -38.39 3.50 3.80
CA VAL A 150 -39.78 3.88 3.52
C VAL A 150 -40.46 2.73 2.77
N GLU A 151 -41.29 2.01 3.49
CA GLU A 151 -42.32 1.09 3.00
C GLU A 151 -43.47 1.89 2.36
N THR A 152 -43.82 1.60 1.09
CA THR A 152 -45.16 1.88 0.54
C THR A 152 -45.46 0.93 -0.64
N GLU A 153 -46.17 -0.17 -0.36
CA GLU A 153 -47.10 -0.87 -1.28
C GLU A 153 -48.39 0.00 -1.47
N PRO A 154 -49.39 -0.25 -2.37
CA PRO A 154 -49.85 -1.50 -3.04
C PRO A 154 -50.42 -1.25 -4.50
N PRO A 155 -51.38 -2.01 -5.13
CA PRO A 155 -51.91 -3.37 -4.92
C PRO A 155 -51.97 -4.30 -6.17
N LEU A 156 -51.92 -5.61 -5.89
CA LEU A 156 -52.65 -6.77 -6.45
C LEU A 156 -53.24 -6.75 -7.89
N THR A 157 -52.78 -7.69 -8.72
CA THR A 157 -53.66 -8.44 -9.65
C THR A 157 -53.30 -9.93 -9.66
N GLN A 158 -54.23 -10.74 -9.15
CA GLN A 158 -54.47 -12.18 -9.45
C GLN A 158 -54.68 -12.35 -10.98
N SER A 159 -54.43 -13.42 -11.71
CA SER A 159 -54.11 -14.86 -11.56
C SER A 159 -53.34 -15.23 -12.85
N ASP A 160 -52.41 -16.18 -12.89
CA ASP A 160 -52.75 -17.58 -13.17
C ASP A 160 -51.57 -18.49 -12.82
N ILE A 161 -51.89 -19.53 -12.07
CA ILE A 161 -51.03 -20.67 -11.77
C ILE A 161 -51.18 -21.65 -12.95
N GLN A 162 -50.09 -22.00 -13.62
CA GLN A 162 -50.02 -23.32 -14.25
C GLN A 162 -48.74 -24.03 -13.82
N ALA A 163 -48.95 -24.97 -12.91
CA ALA A 163 -47.99 -25.96 -12.45
C ALA A 163 -47.64 -26.94 -13.58
N THR A 164 -46.36 -27.30 -13.71
CA THR A 164 -45.95 -28.71 -13.77
C THR A 164 -44.47 -28.82 -13.38
N ALA A 165 -44.18 -29.67 -12.40
CA ALA A 165 -42.83 -29.98 -11.92
C ALA A 165 -42.32 -31.31 -12.55
N PRO A 166 -41.19 -31.87 -12.08
CA PRO A 166 -39.95 -32.11 -12.83
C PRO A 166 -39.81 -33.55 -13.36
N SER A 167 -38.83 -33.84 -14.22
CA SER A 167 -38.36 -35.22 -14.41
C SER A 167 -36.90 -35.31 -14.85
N PHE A 168 -36.27 -36.30 -14.25
CA PHE A 168 -34.86 -36.67 -14.24
C PHE A 168 -34.45 -37.46 -15.50
N VAL A 169 -33.15 -37.31 -15.85
CA VAL A 169 -32.19 -38.33 -16.31
C VAL A 169 -32.55 -39.20 -17.54
N SER A 170 -31.71 -39.14 -18.58
CA SER A 170 -30.91 -40.28 -19.08
C SER A 170 -30.09 -39.90 -20.33
N VAL A 171 -28.77 -40.06 -20.21
CA VAL A 171 -27.77 -40.25 -21.30
C VAL A 171 -27.73 -41.79 -21.53
N PRO A 172 -27.59 -42.35 -22.76
CA PRO A 172 -26.26 -42.62 -23.30
C PRO A 172 -26.06 -42.77 -24.84
N THR A 173 -24.81 -42.53 -25.25
CA THR A 173 -24.00 -43.21 -26.31
C THR A 173 -24.34 -43.05 -27.81
N GLU A 174 -23.38 -42.57 -28.61
CA GLU A 174 -22.60 -43.30 -29.65
C GLU A 174 -21.64 -42.35 -30.40
N VAL A 175 -20.33 -42.32 -30.09
CA VAL A 175 -19.17 -42.95 -30.78
C VAL A 175 -19.09 -42.73 -32.30
N SER A 176 -18.08 -41.96 -32.74
CA SER A 176 -17.16 -42.39 -33.83
C SER A 176 -15.87 -41.57 -33.85
N GLN A 177 -14.76 -42.30 -33.83
CA GLN A 177 -13.37 -41.86 -33.90
C GLN A 177 -12.95 -41.64 -35.36
N THR A 178 -12.05 -40.69 -35.60
CA THR A 178 -11.03 -40.88 -36.66
C THR A 178 -9.73 -40.19 -36.25
N PHE A 179 -8.73 -41.04 -35.98
CA PHE A 179 -7.32 -40.71 -35.82
C PHE A 179 -6.67 -40.60 -37.20
N SER A 180 -5.73 -39.67 -37.40
CA SER A 180 -4.71 -39.77 -38.45
C SER A 180 -3.43 -39.03 -38.06
N ARG A 181 -2.34 -39.78 -38.12
CA ARG A 181 -0.94 -39.48 -37.79
C ARG A 181 -0.17 -39.24 -39.11
N PRO A 182 0.98 -38.55 -39.08
CA PRO A 182 2.18 -39.09 -39.77
C PRO A 182 3.40 -39.02 -38.83
N GLN A 183 3.99 -40.16 -38.45
CA GLN A 183 5.13 -40.87 -39.03
C GLN A 183 6.49 -40.17 -38.81
N THR A 184 7.26 -40.81 -37.93
CA THR A 184 8.67 -40.67 -37.61
C THR A 184 9.55 -41.28 -38.71
N GLY A 185 10.61 -40.58 -39.12
CA GLY A 185 11.71 -41.12 -39.91
C GLY A 185 13.02 -40.99 -39.15
N THR A 186 13.60 -42.14 -38.81
CA THR A 186 14.89 -42.36 -38.16
C THR A 186 16.01 -42.31 -39.21
N GLU A 187 17.12 -41.59 -38.95
CA GLU A 187 18.42 -42.01 -39.48
C GLU A 187 19.51 -41.78 -38.42
N VAL A 188 20.19 -42.87 -38.09
CA VAL A 188 21.32 -43.01 -37.18
C VAL A 188 22.58 -42.84 -38.01
N ARG A 189 23.57 -42.08 -37.53
CA ARG A 189 24.97 -42.36 -37.89
C ARG A 189 25.95 -41.78 -36.87
N ASP A 190 26.64 -42.73 -36.25
CA ASP A 190 27.92 -42.64 -35.57
C ASP A 190 28.90 -41.64 -36.19
N LEU A 191 29.76 -41.07 -35.35
CA LEU A 191 31.24 -41.13 -35.43
C LEU A 191 31.80 -40.10 -34.43
N LEU A 192 32.17 -40.55 -33.23
CA LEU A 192 33.55 -40.86 -32.82
C LEU A 192 34.47 -39.62 -32.71
N PHE A 193 34.76 -39.24 -31.46
CA PHE A 193 35.90 -38.39 -31.07
C PHE A 193 37.22 -39.03 -31.54
N PRO A 194 38.30 -38.23 -31.67
CA PRO A 194 39.37 -38.44 -30.69
C PRO A 194 40.10 -37.18 -30.20
N VAL A 195 40.51 -37.31 -28.92
CA VAL A 195 41.72 -36.85 -28.20
C VAL A 195 42.12 -35.39 -28.27
#